data_AF-A0A968I2U9-F1
#
_entry.id   AF-A0A968I2U9-F1
#
_cell.length_a   1.000
_cell.length_b   1.000
_cell.length_c   1.000
_cell.angle_alpha   90.00
_cell.angle_beta   90.00
_cell.angle_gamma   90.00
#
_symmetry.space_group_name_H-M   'P 1'
#
loop_
_entity.id
_entity.type
_entity.pdbx_description
1 polymer ?
#
loop_
_entity_poly.entity_id
_entity_poly.type
_entity_poly.pdbx_seq_one_letter_code
_entity_poly.pdbx_strand_id
1 'polypeptide(L)'
;MLAFLATVGIVAVPVATARPGYVAAVTELFKLADKDGKSTVTCQYCHQNARGGPPWNAFGDAVRAQFAGEAKRNINDALYLTLKADKDSDEDGYKDVLEVVAKTTPGDAASKPEKKVEELEAELKALGGVDAFKPAAK
;
A
#
# COMPACT_ATOMS: atom_id res chain seq x y z
N MET A 1 -8.56 43.20 -41.40
CA MET A 1 -7.43 42.28 -41.13
C MET A 1 -7.41 41.97 -39.64
N LEU A 2 -7.36 40.68 -39.32
CA LEU A 2 -7.43 40.10 -37.98
C LEU A 2 -6.20 40.42 -37.13
N ALA A 3 -6.35 40.41 -35.80
CA ALA A 3 -5.36 39.83 -34.90
C ALA A 3 -6.02 39.38 -33.58
N PHE A 4 -6.33 38.09 -33.46
CA PHE A 4 -6.63 37.44 -32.19
C PHE A 4 -5.29 37.06 -31.52
N LEU A 5 -5.00 37.64 -30.36
CA LEU A 5 -3.87 37.25 -29.50
C LEU A 5 -4.28 36.02 -28.68
N ALA A 6 -3.82 34.83 -29.09
CA ALA A 6 -3.97 33.61 -28.30
C ALA A 6 -2.86 33.52 -27.25
N THR A 7 -3.21 33.66 -25.98
CA THR A 7 -2.32 33.40 -24.84
C THR A 7 -2.33 31.89 -24.57
N VAL A 8 -1.23 31.21 -24.89
CA VAL A 8 -1.03 29.80 -24.52
C VAL A 8 -0.54 29.77 -23.07
N GLY A 9 -1.44 29.46 -22.14
CA GLY A 9 -1.10 29.18 -20.75
C GLY A 9 -0.52 27.77 -20.63
N ILE A 10 0.78 27.65 -20.39
CA ILE A 10 1.42 26.37 -20.08
C ILE A 10 1.05 26.01 -18.64
N VAL A 11 0.14 25.05 -18.48
CA VAL A 11 -0.15 24.43 -17.17
C VAL A 11 0.97 23.44 -16.88
N ALA A 12 1.88 23.80 -15.96
CA ALA A 12 2.85 22.86 -15.42
C ALA A 12 2.12 21.82 -14.57
N VAL A 13 1.88 20.64 -15.13
CA VAL A 13 1.30 19.52 -14.39
C VAL A 13 2.42 18.94 -13.51
N PRO A 14 2.29 18.92 -12.17
CA PRO A 14 3.27 18.28 -11.32
C PRO A 14 3.27 16.78 -11.63
N VAL A 15 4.38 16.30 -12.17
CA VAL A 15 4.60 14.86 -12.33
C VAL A 15 4.77 14.31 -10.92
N ALA A 16 3.71 13.67 -10.41
CA ALA A 16 3.79 12.86 -9.20
C ALA A 16 4.70 11.68 -9.52
N THR A 17 5.99 11.85 -9.30
CA THR A 17 6.93 10.73 -9.31
C THR A 17 6.51 9.83 -8.16
N ALA A 18 6.03 8.63 -8.48
CA ALA A 18 5.92 7.57 -7.48
C ALA A 18 7.29 7.50 -6.80
N ARG A 19 7.37 7.85 -5.52
CA ARG A 19 8.63 7.81 -4.77
C ARG A 19 9.07 6.35 -4.76
N PRO A 20 10.15 5.96 -5.48
CA PRO A 20 10.52 4.56 -5.63
C PRO A 20 10.71 3.86 -4.28
N GLY A 21 11.06 4.62 -3.23
CA GLY A 21 11.18 4.15 -1.86
C GLY A 21 9.89 3.61 -1.21
N TYR A 22 8.68 4.04 -1.62
CA TYR A 22 7.44 3.51 -1.01
C TYR A 22 7.08 2.14 -1.55
N VAL A 23 7.19 1.92 -2.87
CA VAL A 23 7.00 0.59 -3.47
C VAL A 23 8.08 -0.37 -2.94
N ALA A 24 9.32 0.10 -2.81
CA ALA A 24 10.39 -0.68 -2.20
C ALA A 24 10.07 -1.04 -0.74
N ALA A 25 9.62 -0.08 0.07
CA ALA A 25 9.24 -0.32 1.46
C ALA A 25 8.14 -1.36 1.60
N VAL A 26 7.07 -1.27 0.80
CA VAL A 26 6.00 -2.29 0.79
C VAL A 26 6.55 -3.64 0.36
N THR A 27 7.28 -3.69 -0.75
CA THR A 27 7.83 -4.95 -1.30
C THR A 27 8.72 -5.66 -0.29
N GLU A 28 9.62 -4.93 0.35
CA GLU A 28 10.57 -5.46 1.33
C GLU A 28 9.87 -5.86 2.62
N LEU A 29 9.10 -4.95 3.22
CA LEU A 29 8.49 -5.18 4.53
C LEU A 29 7.47 -6.30 4.45
N PHE A 30 6.65 -6.34 3.39
CA PHE A 30 5.58 -7.32 3.21
C PHE A 30 6.03 -8.57 2.43
N LYS A 31 7.31 -8.65 2.05
CA LYS A 31 7.91 -9.83 1.38
C LYS A 31 7.17 -10.20 0.07
N LEU A 32 6.82 -9.16 -0.71
CA LEU A 32 6.03 -9.28 -1.95
C LEU A 32 6.90 -9.34 -3.21
N ALA A 33 8.19 -9.63 -3.09
CA ALA A 33 9.03 -9.90 -4.25
C ALA A 33 8.66 -11.24 -4.90
N ASP A 34 8.71 -11.31 -6.23
CA ASP A 34 8.62 -12.57 -6.97
C ASP A 34 9.89 -13.43 -6.78
N LYS A 35 9.91 -14.61 -7.40
CA LYS A 35 11.04 -15.55 -7.36
C LYS A 35 12.36 -14.97 -7.89
N ASP A 36 12.30 -13.93 -8.72
CA ASP A 36 13.45 -13.26 -9.32
C ASP A 36 13.82 -11.98 -8.55
N GLY A 37 13.18 -11.74 -7.40
CA GLY A 37 13.41 -10.58 -6.53
C GLY A 37 12.74 -9.29 -7.01
N LYS A 38 11.83 -9.35 -7.98
CA LYS A 38 11.14 -8.17 -8.52
C LYS A 38 9.86 -7.88 -7.73
N SER A 39 9.61 -6.60 -7.48
CA SER A 39 8.34 -6.15 -6.91
C SER A 39 7.17 -6.52 -7.82
N THR A 40 6.18 -7.23 -7.28
CA THR A 40 4.86 -7.38 -7.91
C THR A 40 3.89 -6.25 -7.51
N VAL A 41 4.31 -5.39 -6.58
CA VAL A 41 3.51 -4.29 -6.04
C VAL A 41 3.38 -3.18 -7.08
N THR A 42 2.14 -2.78 -7.36
CA THR A 42 1.82 -1.61 -8.19
C THR A 42 1.45 -0.41 -7.30
N CYS A 43 1.32 0.79 -7.89
CA CYS A 43 0.82 1.94 -7.15
C CYS A 43 -0.58 1.70 -6.57
N GLN A 44 -1.36 0.79 -7.16
CA GLN A 44 -2.73 0.52 -6.71
C GLN A 44 -2.81 -0.17 -5.36
N TYR A 45 -1.67 -0.61 -4.82
CA TYR A 45 -1.59 -1.12 -3.46
C TYR A 45 -2.05 -0.11 -2.41
N CYS A 46 -1.80 1.18 -2.63
CA CYS A 46 -2.24 2.27 -1.73
C CYS A 46 -3.13 3.31 -2.44
N HIS A 47 -3.27 3.24 -3.76
CA HIS A 47 -3.92 4.26 -4.57
C HIS A 47 -5.05 3.65 -5.40
N GLN A 48 -6.05 4.45 -5.77
CA GLN A 48 -7.03 3.99 -6.77
C GLN A 48 -6.45 4.12 -8.18
N ASN A 49 -5.57 5.10 -8.39
CA ASN A 49 -4.94 5.34 -9.69
C ASN A 49 -3.74 4.41 -9.93
N ALA A 50 -3.67 3.82 -11.12
CA ALA A 50 -2.54 3.00 -11.56
C ALA A 50 -1.19 3.74 -11.57
N ARG A 51 -1.21 5.07 -11.68
CA ARG A 51 -0.01 5.92 -11.65
C ARG A 51 0.31 6.48 -10.25
N GLY A 52 -0.46 6.11 -9.24
CA GLY A 52 -0.39 6.66 -7.90
C GLY A 52 -1.04 8.04 -7.76
N GLY A 53 -0.77 8.71 -6.64
CA GLY A 53 -1.41 9.97 -6.28
C GLY A 53 -2.87 9.81 -5.82
N PRO A 54 -3.54 10.90 -5.40
CA PRO A 54 -4.93 10.85 -4.99
C PRO A 54 -5.89 10.47 -6.15
N PRO A 55 -7.00 9.76 -5.88
CA PRO A 55 -7.44 9.33 -4.56
C PRO A 55 -6.71 8.08 -4.05
N TRP A 56 -6.68 7.94 -2.72
CA TRP A 56 -6.13 6.77 -2.04
C TRP A 56 -7.20 5.68 -1.94
N ASN A 57 -6.78 4.42 -1.91
CA ASN A 57 -7.69 3.34 -1.52
C ASN A 57 -7.81 3.31 0.02
N ALA A 58 -8.69 2.46 0.55
CA ALA A 58 -8.95 2.45 2.00
C ALA A 58 -7.70 2.12 2.83
N PHE A 59 -6.94 1.11 2.42
CA PHE A 59 -5.65 0.77 3.03
C PHE A 59 -4.64 1.93 2.97
N GLY A 60 -4.53 2.58 1.81
CA GLY A 60 -3.65 3.73 1.61
C GLY A 60 -3.99 4.91 2.52
N ASP A 61 -5.28 5.16 2.76
CA ASP A 61 -5.71 6.17 3.73
C ASP A 61 -5.39 5.76 5.18
N ALA A 62 -5.50 4.48 5.53
CA ALA A 62 -5.07 3.97 6.83
C ALA A 62 -3.55 4.16 7.04
N VAL A 63 -2.74 3.81 6.03
CA VAL A 63 -1.29 4.03 6.03
C VAL A 63 -0.96 5.52 6.18
N ARG A 64 -1.70 6.41 5.51
CA ARG A 64 -1.49 7.86 5.64
C ARG A 64 -1.81 8.39 7.02
N ALA A 65 -2.87 7.89 7.66
CA ALA A 65 -3.21 8.25 9.02
C ALA A 65 -2.07 7.88 9.98
N GLN A 66 -1.55 6.65 9.86
CA GLN A 66 -0.40 6.21 10.65
C GLN A 66 0.87 7.03 10.35
N PHE A 67 1.15 7.29 9.07
CA PHE A 67 2.29 8.08 8.62
C PHE A 67 2.28 9.50 9.18
N ALA A 68 1.11 10.14 9.23
CA ALA A 68 0.93 11.48 9.79
C ALA A 68 0.92 11.50 11.33
N GLY A 69 0.51 10.40 11.96
CA GLY A 69 0.41 10.24 13.40
C GLY A 69 1.59 9.47 14.00
N GLU A 70 1.29 8.28 14.54
CA GLU A 70 2.18 7.49 15.39
C GLU A 70 3.52 7.12 14.74
N ALA A 71 3.53 6.93 13.42
CA ALA A 71 4.74 6.56 12.68
C ALA A 71 5.72 7.73 12.46
N LYS A 72 5.36 8.95 12.87
CA LYS A 72 6.24 10.14 12.81
C LYS A 72 6.94 10.32 11.45
N ARG A 73 6.19 10.16 10.35
CA ARG A 73 6.69 10.28 8.96
C ARG A 73 7.69 9.19 8.54
N ASN A 74 7.71 8.03 9.20
CA ASN A 74 8.41 6.83 8.74
C ASN A 74 7.44 5.88 8.03
N ILE A 75 7.71 5.52 6.77
CA ILE A 75 6.83 4.64 6.01
C ILE A 75 6.81 3.20 6.54
N ASN A 76 7.97 2.67 6.95
CA ASN A 76 8.03 1.29 7.43
C ASN A 76 7.22 1.13 8.72
N ASP A 77 7.32 2.13 9.62
CA ASP A 77 6.52 2.15 10.84
C ASP A 77 5.03 2.34 10.52
N ALA A 78 4.68 3.18 9.53
CA ALA A 78 3.29 3.39 9.13
C ALA A 78 2.65 2.13 8.57
N LEU A 79 3.36 1.39 7.71
CA LEU A 79 2.92 0.12 7.16
C LEU A 79 2.71 -0.92 8.27
N TYR A 80 3.69 -1.10 9.15
CA TYR A 80 3.57 -2.04 10.27
C TYR A 80 2.45 -1.67 11.25
N LEU A 81 2.33 -0.39 11.64
CA LEU A 81 1.27 0.06 12.53
C LEU A 81 -0.13 -0.09 11.90
N THR A 82 -0.23 0.01 10.57
CA THR A 82 -1.49 -0.25 9.85
C THR A 82 -1.88 -1.72 9.99
N LEU A 83 -0.95 -2.65 9.72
CA LEU A 83 -1.23 -4.09 9.93
C LEU A 83 -1.51 -4.41 11.40
N LYS A 84 -0.80 -3.78 12.32
CA LYS A 84 -0.97 -3.98 13.77
C LYS A 84 -2.32 -3.47 14.28
N ALA A 85 -2.97 -2.55 13.57
CA ALA A 85 -4.31 -2.09 13.90
C ALA A 85 -5.38 -3.18 13.66
N ASP A 86 -5.01 -4.29 13.02
CA ASP A 86 -5.84 -5.50 12.84
C ASP A 86 -7.21 -5.20 12.19
N LYS A 87 -7.19 -4.29 11.20
CA LYS A 87 -8.37 -3.87 10.45
C LYS A 87 -8.53 -4.68 9.16
N ASP A 88 -9.76 -4.66 8.66
CA ASP A 88 -10.16 -5.03 7.31
C ASP A 88 -10.52 -3.71 6.62
N SER A 89 -9.60 -3.17 5.81
CA SER A 89 -9.69 -1.80 5.31
C SER A 89 -10.74 -1.63 4.21
N ASP A 90 -10.96 -2.65 3.38
CA ASP A 90 -11.94 -2.62 2.29
C ASP A 90 -13.25 -3.37 2.59
N GLU A 91 -13.39 -3.85 3.83
CA GLU A 91 -14.59 -4.48 4.41
C GLU A 91 -15.03 -5.75 3.67
N ASP A 92 -14.04 -6.51 3.19
CA ASP A 92 -14.26 -7.66 2.32
C ASP A 92 -14.30 -9.00 3.07
N GLY A 93 -14.05 -8.98 4.38
CA GLY A 93 -14.02 -10.13 5.27
C GLY A 93 -12.60 -10.61 5.60
N TYR A 94 -11.56 -10.07 4.98
CA TYR A 94 -10.16 -10.37 5.29
C TYR A 94 -9.48 -9.16 5.93
N LYS A 95 -8.76 -9.40 7.02
CA LYS A 95 -7.95 -8.34 7.62
C LYS A 95 -6.74 -8.05 6.74
N ASP A 96 -6.28 -6.80 6.76
CA ASP A 96 -5.16 -6.31 5.94
C ASP A 96 -3.91 -7.20 6.06
N VAL A 97 -3.62 -7.68 7.27
CA VAL A 97 -2.48 -8.55 7.55
C VAL A 97 -2.62 -9.94 6.91
N LEU A 98 -3.84 -10.48 6.81
CA LEU A 98 -4.11 -11.76 6.17
C LEU A 98 -3.98 -11.66 4.65
N GLU A 99 -4.42 -10.54 4.10
CA GLU A 99 -4.23 -10.24 2.68
C GLU A 99 -2.76 -10.05 2.30
N VAL A 100 -1.97 -9.40 3.17
CA VAL A 100 -0.51 -9.36 3.00
C VAL A 100 0.09 -10.77 2.96
N VAL A 101 -0.34 -11.67 3.85
CA VAL A 101 0.10 -13.07 3.84
C VAL A 101 -0.33 -13.79 2.55
N ALA A 102 -1.56 -13.54 2.09
CA ALA A 102 -2.11 -14.08 0.86
C ALA A 102 -1.53 -13.45 -0.41
N LYS A 103 -0.72 -12.39 -0.28
CA LYS A 103 -0.18 -11.57 -1.37
C LYS A 103 -1.26 -10.92 -2.24
N THR A 104 -2.35 -10.49 -1.59
CA THR A 104 -3.43 -9.70 -2.18
C THR A 104 -3.32 -8.21 -1.81
N THR A 105 -4.30 -7.39 -2.20
CA THR A 105 -4.28 -5.94 -2.05
C THR A 105 -5.32 -5.47 -1.02
N PRO A 106 -4.91 -5.04 0.18
CA PRO A 106 -5.82 -4.74 1.29
C PRO A 106 -6.79 -3.56 1.15
N GLY A 107 -6.76 -2.89 0.01
CA GLY A 107 -7.62 -1.74 -0.26
C GLY A 107 -8.48 -1.97 -1.50
N ASP A 108 -8.58 -3.20 -1.97
CA ASP A 108 -9.31 -3.60 -3.17
C ASP A 108 -10.09 -4.89 -2.90
N ALA A 109 -11.37 -4.74 -2.53
CA ALA A 109 -12.26 -5.85 -2.22
C ALA A 109 -12.48 -6.85 -3.38
N ALA A 110 -12.02 -6.55 -4.59
CA ALA A 110 -11.99 -7.51 -5.70
C ALA A 110 -10.75 -8.42 -5.67
N SER A 111 -9.69 -8.02 -4.97
CA SER A 111 -8.44 -8.77 -4.79
C SER A 111 -8.53 -9.71 -3.58
N LYS A 112 -9.52 -10.61 -3.54
CA LYS A 112 -9.71 -11.52 -2.40
C LYS A 112 -8.70 -12.67 -2.36
N PRO A 113 -8.25 -13.09 -1.15
CA PRO A 113 -7.56 -14.35 -0.99
C PRO A 113 -8.39 -15.55 -1.44
N GLU A 114 -7.74 -16.55 -2.06
CA GLU A 114 -8.38 -17.83 -2.38
C GLU A 114 -8.49 -18.76 -1.15
N LYS A 115 -7.59 -18.59 -0.17
CA LYS A 115 -7.55 -19.36 1.07
C LYS A 115 -8.55 -18.79 2.08
N LYS A 116 -9.08 -19.66 2.93
CA LYS A 116 -9.97 -19.24 4.02
C LYS A 116 -9.22 -18.45 5.09
N VAL A 117 -9.96 -17.65 5.84
CA VAL A 117 -9.44 -16.85 6.96
C VAL A 117 -8.65 -17.71 7.95
N GLU A 118 -9.17 -18.88 8.34
CA GLU A 118 -8.53 -19.73 9.33
C GLU A 118 -7.18 -20.29 8.85
N GLU A 119 -7.05 -20.55 7.54
CA GLU A 119 -5.80 -21.01 6.93
C GLU A 119 -4.76 -19.88 6.93
N LEU A 120 -5.18 -18.66 6.59
CA LEU A 120 -4.31 -17.48 6.60
C LEU A 120 -3.88 -17.08 8.01
N GLU A 121 -4.77 -17.22 9.00
CA GLU A 121 -4.43 -16.98 10.41
C GLU A 121 -3.38 -18.00 10.91
N ALA A 122 -3.49 -19.26 10.50
CA ALA A 122 -2.49 -20.28 10.82
C ALA A 122 -1.14 -19.97 10.16
N GLU A 123 -1.14 -19.52 8.90
CA GLU A 123 0.06 -19.08 8.18
C GLU A 123 0.69 -17.84 8.84
N LEU A 124 -0.11 -16.83 9.18
CA LEU A 124 0.35 -15.64 9.90
C LEU A 124 0.99 -16.04 11.23
N LYS A 125 0.37 -16.94 11.99
CA LYS A 125 0.93 -17.46 13.24
C LYS A 125 2.27 -18.18 13.01
N ALA A 126 2.36 -19.02 11.98
CA ALA A 126 3.60 -19.72 11.63
C ALA A 126 4.73 -18.75 11.23
N LEU A 127 4.40 -17.59 10.65
CA LEU A 127 5.34 -16.52 10.34
C LEU A 127 5.83 -15.74 11.58
N GLY A 128 5.20 -15.92 12.73
CA GLY A 128 5.48 -15.14 13.95
C GLY A 128 4.45 -14.04 14.25
N GLY A 129 3.27 -14.10 13.65
CA GLY A 129 2.22 -13.09 13.79
C GLY A 129 2.52 -11.82 13.00
N VAL A 130 1.80 -10.74 13.30
CA VAL A 130 2.01 -9.43 12.67
C VAL A 130 3.44 -8.89 12.85
N ASP A 131 4.15 -9.33 13.90
CA ASP A 131 5.54 -8.95 14.16
C ASP A 131 6.53 -9.52 13.13
N ALA A 132 6.10 -10.47 12.29
CA ALA A 132 6.87 -10.92 11.12
C ALA A 132 7.13 -9.80 10.09
N PHE A 133 6.35 -8.71 10.18
CA PHE A 133 6.42 -7.50 9.35
C PHE A 133 6.91 -6.28 10.14
N LYS A 134 7.47 -6.48 11.33
CA LYS A 134 8.04 -5.38 12.12
C LYS A 134 9.31 -4.85 11.43
N PRO A 135 9.49 -3.53 11.28
CA PRO A 135 10.71 -2.97 10.73
C PRO A 135 11.92 -3.32 11.59
N ALA A 136 13.07 -3.61 10.96
CA ALA A 136 14.32 -3.77 11.68
C ALA A 136 14.65 -2.50 12.47
N ALA A 137 15.22 -2.68 13.68
CA ALA A 137 15.74 -1.55 14.43
C ALA A 137 16.84 -0.86 13.60
N LYS A 138 16.73 0.46 13.45
CA LYS A 138 17.73 1.28 12.76
C LYS A 138 18.95 1.50 13.64
#